data_AF-A0A1D9BJ88-F1
#
_entry.id   AF-A0A1D9BJ88-F1
#
_cell.length_a   1.000
_cell.length_b   1.000
_cell.length_c   1.000
_cell.angle_alpha   90.00
_cell.angle_beta   90.00
_cell.angle_gamma   90.00
#
_symmetry.space_group_name_H-M   'P 1'
#
loop_
_entity.id
_entity.type
_entity.pdbx_description
1 polymer ?
#
loop_
_entity_poly.entity_id
_entity_poly.type
_entity_poly.pdbx_seq_one_letter_code
_entity_poly.pdbx_strand_id
1 'polypeptide(L)'
;MLKPDHNAGLEALLNKLQPLLDGGRMDNIVDVLALVSDLVDLLDSALVEKLAGLFEDATAVSWSLGNAVRMAKAETSAEEAPPSLYGLLSLLREADTRRGVALALRTLNAIGKQC
;
A
#
# COMPACT_ATOMS: atom_id res chain seq x y z
N MET A 1 -22.72 -53.08 -9.71
CA MET A 1 -22.16 -52.14 -10.71
C MET A 1 -22.66 -50.74 -10.33
N LEU A 2 -21.72 -49.77 -10.19
CA LEU A 2 -21.87 -48.33 -9.83
C LEU A 2 -22.19 -48.01 -8.34
N LYS A 3 -21.51 -47.06 -7.66
CA LYS A 3 -20.88 -45.81 -8.11
C LYS A 3 -19.60 -45.44 -7.30
N PRO A 4 -18.58 -44.84 -7.93
CA PRO A 4 -17.31 -44.44 -7.31
C PRO A 4 -17.41 -43.08 -6.61
N ASP A 5 -16.68 -42.94 -5.50
CA ASP A 5 -15.92 -41.77 -5.01
C ASP A 5 -16.50 -40.36 -5.23
N HIS A 6 -17.82 -40.20 -5.13
CA HIS A 6 -18.46 -38.88 -5.31
C HIS A 6 -18.09 -37.86 -4.22
N ASN A 7 -17.49 -38.31 -3.11
CA ASN A 7 -17.23 -37.48 -1.94
C ASN A 7 -15.74 -37.31 -1.62
N ALA A 8 -14.82 -37.93 -2.37
CA ALA A 8 -13.39 -37.86 -2.05
C ALA A 8 -12.83 -36.41 -2.07
N GLY A 9 -13.31 -35.59 -3.02
CA GLY A 9 -12.96 -34.17 -3.08
C GLY A 9 -13.59 -33.33 -1.96
N LEU A 10 -14.82 -33.67 -1.55
CA LEU A 10 -15.52 -33.01 -0.45
C LEU A 10 -14.86 -33.37 0.90
N GLU A 11 -14.49 -34.63 1.11
CA GLU A 11 -13.73 -35.07 2.28
C GLU A 11 -12.35 -34.40 2.34
N ALA A 12 -11.65 -34.28 1.21
CA ALA A 12 -10.37 -33.58 1.16
C ALA A 12 -10.49 -32.09 1.51
N LEU A 13 -11.57 -31.42 1.10
CA LEU A 13 -11.87 -30.03 1.48
C LEU A 13 -12.27 -29.92 2.95
N LEU A 14 -13.15 -30.80 3.43
CA LEU A 14 -13.57 -30.84 4.84
C LEU A 14 -12.38 -31.06 5.76
N ASN A 15 -11.48 -32.00 5.45
CA ASN A 15 -10.26 -32.24 6.22
C ASN A 15 -9.35 -30.99 6.28
N LYS A 16 -9.33 -30.15 5.24
CA LYS A 16 -8.56 -28.89 5.22
C LYS A 16 -9.23 -27.78 6.03
N LEU A 17 -10.55 -27.77 6.07
CA LEU A 17 -11.35 -26.78 6.79
C LEU A 17 -11.59 -27.16 8.25
N GLN A 18 -11.43 -28.45 8.60
CA GLN A 18 -11.60 -29.01 9.93
C GLN A 18 -10.88 -28.23 11.04
N PRO A 19 -9.59 -27.83 10.92
CA PRO A 19 -8.96 -27.01 11.95
C PRO A 19 -9.60 -25.62 12.12
N LEU A 20 -10.21 -25.05 11.07
CA LEU A 20 -10.92 -23.77 11.13
C LEU A 20 -12.30 -23.93 11.79
N LEU A 21 -12.97 -25.06 11.53
CA LEU A 21 -14.24 -25.45 12.14
C LEU A 21 -14.08 -25.78 13.62
N ASP A 22 -13.11 -26.63 13.97
CA ASP A 22 -12.79 -27.02 15.36
C ASP A 22 -12.38 -25.82 16.22
N GLY A 23 -11.80 -24.80 15.58
CA GLY A 23 -11.40 -23.56 16.22
C GLY A 23 -12.46 -22.46 16.24
N GLY A 24 -13.68 -22.71 15.76
CA GLY A 24 -14.78 -21.74 15.74
C GLY A 24 -14.51 -20.46 14.92
N ARG A 25 -13.49 -20.48 14.04
CA ARG A 25 -13.05 -19.31 13.26
C ARG A 25 -13.57 -19.32 11.82
N MET A 26 -14.30 -20.36 11.44
CA MET A 26 -14.95 -20.44 10.13
C MET A 26 -15.94 -19.29 9.95
N ASP A 27 -16.71 -18.97 10.99
CA ASP A 27 -17.70 -17.90 10.96
C ASP A 27 -17.05 -16.55 10.62
N ASN A 28 -15.91 -16.23 11.23
CA ASN A 28 -15.14 -15.01 10.90
C ASN A 28 -14.66 -14.97 9.44
N ILE A 29 -14.30 -16.13 8.86
CA ILE A 29 -13.89 -16.21 7.46
C ILE A 29 -15.08 -15.97 6.55
N VAL A 30 -16.23 -16.56 6.88
CA VAL A 30 -17.48 -16.35 6.16
C VAL A 30 -17.92 -14.89 6.26
N ASP A 31 -17.82 -14.27 7.43
CA ASP A 31 -18.14 -12.85 7.65
C ASP A 31 -17.23 -11.93 6.84
N VAL A 32 -15.92 -12.21 6.80
CA VAL A 32 -14.97 -11.44 5.98
C VAL A 32 -15.27 -11.62 4.49
N LEU A 33 -15.57 -12.83 4.05
CA LEU A 33 -15.95 -13.08 2.66
C LEU A 33 -17.27 -12.38 2.29
N ALA A 34 -18.23 -12.36 3.21
CA ALA A 34 -19.49 -11.63 3.04
C ALA A 34 -19.24 -10.12 2.94
N LEU A 35 -18.44 -9.55 3.85
CA LEU A 35 -18.06 -8.14 3.81
C LEU A 35 -17.33 -7.77 2.50
N VAL A 36 -16.44 -8.64 2.02
CA VAL A 36 -15.75 -8.45 0.73
C VAL A 36 -16.73 -8.57 -0.43
N SER A 37 -17.71 -9.47 -0.36
CA SER A 37 -18.78 -9.58 -1.37
C SER A 37 -19.61 -8.30 -1.41
N ASP A 38 -20.07 -7.81 -0.25
CA ASP A 38 -20.82 -6.56 -0.14
C ASP A 38 -20.02 -5.36 -0.68
N LEU A 39 -18.70 -5.35 -0.44
CA LEU A 39 -17.79 -4.35 -0.99
C LEU A 39 -17.77 -4.44 -2.53
N VAL A 40 -17.62 -5.63 -3.10
CA VAL A 40 -17.60 -5.83 -4.56
C VAL A 40 -18.95 -5.46 -5.18
N ASP A 41 -20.07 -5.77 -4.52
CA ASP A 41 -21.41 -5.41 -4.98
C ASP A 41 -21.66 -3.89 -4.93
N LEU A 42 -21.01 -3.19 -3.98
CA LEU A 42 -21.03 -1.73 -3.89
C LEU A 42 -20.12 -1.05 -4.93
N LEU A 43 -19.10 -1.74 -5.43
CA LEU A 43 -18.20 -1.23 -6.46
C LEU A 43 -18.87 -1.26 -7.83
N ASP A 44 -19.48 -0.14 -8.20
CA ASP A 44 -19.90 0.08 -9.59
C ASP A 44 -18.70 0.34 -10.53
N SER A 45 -18.95 0.31 -11.84
CA SER A 45 -17.92 0.54 -12.84
C SER A 45 -17.20 1.89 -12.69
N ALA A 46 -17.90 2.92 -12.21
CA ALA A 46 -17.34 4.26 -12.05
C ALA A 46 -16.40 4.33 -10.84
N LEU A 47 -16.74 3.65 -9.75
CA LEU A 47 -15.91 3.53 -8.56
C LEU A 47 -14.67 2.67 -8.82
N VAL A 48 -14.79 1.59 -9.58
CA VAL A 48 -13.63 0.77 -9.99
C VAL A 48 -12.64 1.61 -10.80
N GLU A 49 -13.11 2.37 -11.79
CA GLU A 49 -12.25 3.22 -12.62
C GLU A 49 -11.58 4.32 -11.78
N LYS A 50 -12.32 4.92 -10.85
CA LYS A 50 -11.77 5.92 -9.92
C LYS A 50 -10.73 5.32 -8.98
N LEU A 51 -10.96 4.13 -8.42
CA LEU A 51 -9.99 3.46 -7.58
C LEU A 51 -8.75 3.07 -8.37
N ALA A 52 -8.91 2.56 -9.60
CA ALA A 52 -7.78 2.27 -10.48
C ALA A 52 -6.93 3.51 -10.75
N GLY A 53 -7.55 4.66 -11.05
CA GLY A 53 -6.84 5.93 -11.20
C GLY A 53 -6.11 6.36 -9.92
N LEU A 54 -6.76 6.25 -8.75
CA LEU A 54 -6.11 6.55 -7.47
C LEU A 54 -4.94 5.61 -7.18
N PHE A 55 -5.05 4.32 -7.52
CA PHE A 55 -3.96 3.36 -7.39
C PHE A 55 -2.81 3.68 -8.35
N GLU A 56 -3.10 4.06 -9.59
CA GLU A 56 -2.10 4.47 -10.57
C GLU A 56 -1.35 5.71 -10.08
N ASP A 57 -2.06 6.75 -9.66
CA ASP A 57 -1.48 7.98 -9.12
C ASP A 57 -0.62 7.70 -7.88
N ALA A 58 -1.15 6.91 -6.93
CA ALA A 58 -0.42 6.56 -5.72
C ALA A 58 0.83 5.74 -6.03
N THR A 59 0.74 4.79 -6.97
CA THR A 59 1.88 3.97 -7.40
C THR A 59 2.93 4.83 -8.10
N ALA A 60 2.52 5.75 -8.97
CA ALA A 60 3.41 6.66 -9.68
C ALA A 60 4.17 7.58 -8.71
N VAL A 61 3.45 8.18 -7.74
CA VAL A 61 4.06 9.00 -6.68
C VAL A 61 5.02 8.17 -5.83
N SER A 62 4.61 6.96 -5.42
CA SER A 62 5.44 6.06 -4.61
C SER A 62 6.70 5.64 -5.36
N TRP A 63 6.60 5.36 -6.66
CA TRP A 63 7.74 4.99 -7.51
C TRP A 63 8.72 6.14 -7.68
N SER A 64 8.23 7.35 -7.93
CA SER A 64 9.06 8.55 -8.07
C SER A 64 9.79 8.86 -6.76
N LEU A 65 9.07 8.84 -5.63
CA LEU A 65 9.64 9.06 -4.30
C LEU A 65 10.67 7.97 -3.96
N GLY A 66 10.35 6.69 -4.22
CA GLY A 66 11.26 5.57 -3.98
C GLY A 66 12.56 5.69 -4.77
N ASN A 67 12.49 6.11 -6.04
CA ASN A 67 13.68 6.36 -6.84
C ASN A 67 14.49 7.56 -6.35
N ALA A 68 13.84 8.65 -5.96
CA ALA A 68 14.52 9.81 -5.38
C ALA A 68 15.26 9.43 -4.08
N VAL A 69 14.63 8.64 -3.21
CA VAL A 69 15.27 8.13 -1.98
C VAL A 69 16.44 7.20 -2.32
N ARG A 70 16.28 6.32 -3.31
CA ARG A 70 17.36 5.43 -3.75
C ARG A 70 18.56 6.20 -4.31
N MET A 71 18.31 7.26 -5.09
CA MET A 71 19.35 8.15 -5.62
C MET A 71 20.07 8.87 -4.48
N ALA A 72 19.31 9.52 -3.58
CA ALA A 72 19.89 10.25 -2.44
C ALA A 72 20.72 9.33 -1.53
N LYS A 73 20.27 8.08 -1.31
CA LYS A 73 21.06 7.08 -0.58
C LYS A 73 22.36 6.73 -1.31
N ALA A 74 22.30 6.53 -2.62
CA ALA A 74 23.48 6.22 -3.43
C ALA A 74 24.50 7.37 -3.37
N GLU A 75 24.04 8.61 -3.55
CA GLU A 75 24.87 9.82 -3.44
C GLU A 75 25.48 9.95 -2.03
N THR A 76 24.68 9.81 -0.98
CA THR A 76 25.16 9.86 0.41
C THR A 76 26.17 8.75 0.71
N SER A 77 25.98 7.55 0.16
CA SER A 77 26.91 6.42 0.36
C SER A 77 28.20 6.54 -0.43
N ALA A 78 28.21 7.35 -1.50
CA ALA A 78 29.38 7.62 -2.32
C ALA A 78 30.27 8.72 -1.72
N GLU A 79 29.77 9.49 -0.75
CA GLU A 79 30.58 10.46 0.00
C GLU A 79 31.61 9.74 0.88
N GLU A 80 32.90 10.07 0.71
CA GLU A 80 34.01 9.43 1.45
C GLU A 80 33.95 9.70 2.97
N ALA A 81 33.31 10.78 3.39
CA ALA A 81 33.12 11.13 4.79
C ALA A 81 31.71 11.70 5.01
N PRO A 82 31.06 11.38 6.14
CA PRO A 82 29.72 11.90 6.42
C PRO A 82 29.72 13.44 6.46
N PRO A 83 28.65 14.09 6.00
CA PRO A 83 28.59 15.54 5.91
C PRO A 83 28.71 16.16 7.30
N SER A 84 29.58 17.18 7.40
CA SER A 84 29.70 17.98 8.62
C SER A 84 28.42 18.79 8.88
N LEU A 85 28.26 19.32 10.11
CA LEU A 85 27.13 20.20 10.44
C LEU A 85 27.01 21.40 9.48
N TYR A 86 28.15 21.93 9.03
CA TYR A 86 28.18 22.99 8.02
C TYR A 86 27.76 22.47 6.63
N GLY A 87 28.17 21.25 6.27
CA GLY A 87 27.74 20.57 5.04
C GLY A 87 26.21 20.43 4.98
N LEU A 88 25.59 19.96 6.05
CA LEU A 88 24.13 19.87 6.16
C LEU A 88 23.45 21.24 6.04
N LEU A 89 24.02 22.27 6.67
CA LEU A 89 23.49 23.63 6.57
C LEU A 89 23.62 24.21 5.15
N SER A 90 24.66 23.80 4.42
CA SER A 90 24.88 24.24 3.04
C SER A 90 23.85 23.69 2.06
N LEU A 91 23.32 22.48 2.30
CA LEU A 91 22.22 21.89 1.52
C LEU A 91 20.96 22.76 1.53
N LEU A 92 20.68 23.46 2.65
CA LEU A 92 19.56 24.40 2.75
C LEU A 92 19.75 25.66 1.89
N ARG A 93 20.97 25.94 1.41
CA ARG A 93 21.23 27.06 0.48
C ARG A 93 20.94 26.68 -0.97
N GLU A 94 20.86 25.38 -1.29
CA GLU A 94 20.56 24.91 -2.64
C GLU A 94 19.15 25.33 -3.09
N ALA A 95 19.03 25.70 -4.35
CA ALA A 95 17.78 26.21 -4.89
C ALA A 95 16.66 25.17 -4.81
N ASP A 96 16.96 23.91 -5.10
CA ASP A 96 15.96 22.83 -5.14
C ASP A 96 15.54 22.37 -3.75
N THR A 97 16.46 22.32 -2.78
CA THR A 97 16.12 22.09 -1.36
C THR A 97 15.19 23.17 -0.82
N ARG A 98 15.43 24.45 -1.14
CA ARG A 98 14.51 25.54 -0.75
C ARG A 98 13.16 25.45 -1.43
N ARG A 99 13.10 25.05 -2.70
CA ARG A 99 11.83 24.81 -3.41
C ARG A 99 11.05 23.68 -2.76
N GLY A 100 11.73 22.58 -2.38
CA GLY A 100 11.12 21.46 -1.67
C GLY A 100 10.55 21.87 -0.30
N VAL A 101 11.32 22.61 0.50
CA VAL A 101 10.84 23.15 1.79
C VAL A 101 9.66 24.09 1.59
N ALA A 102 9.73 25.00 0.60
CA ALA A 102 8.63 25.91 0.29
C ALA A 102 7.35 25.16 -0.14
N LEU A 103 7.48 24.07 -0.91
CA LEU A 103 6.36 23.22 -1.27
C LEU A 103 5.71 22.61 -0.02
N ALA A 104 6.50 21.98 0.85
CA ALA A 104 6.00 21.35 2.08
C ALA A 104 5.29 22.35 3.01
N LEU A 105 5.84 23.56 3.16
CA LEU A 105 5.21 24.61 3.97
C LEU A 105 3.90 25.11 3.34
N ARG A 106 3.84 25.22 2.01
CA ARG A 106 2.63 25.64 1.29
C ARG A 106 1.53 24.58 1.34
N THR A 107 1.86 23.30 1.26
CA THR A 107 0.88 22.21 1.39
C THR A 107 0.31 22.17 2.81
N LEU A 108 1.16 22.28 3.84
CA LEU A 108 0.73 22.40 5.24
C LEU A 108 -0.20 23.60 5.45
N ASN A 109 0.14 24.77 4.86
CA ASN A 109 -0.71 25.95 4.91
C ASN A 109 -2.08 25.72 4.24
N ALA A 110 -2.11 25.03 3.11
CA ALA A 110 -3.36 24.73 2.39
C ALA A 110 -4.25 23.76 3.18
N ILE A 111 -3.69 22.70 3.77
CA ILE A 111 -4.44 21.76 4.63
C ILE A 111 -5.00 22.50 5.85
N GLY A 112 -4.17 23.30 6.54
CA GLY A 112 -4.61 24.07 7.70
C GLY A 112 -5.69 25.12 7.41
N LYS A 113 -5.86 25.54 6.14
CA LYS A 113 -6.98 26.41 5.73
C LYS A 113 -8.29 25.66 5.51
N GLN A 114 -8.24 24.35 5.33
CA GLN A 114 -9.40 23.49 5.04
C GLN A 114 -9.94 22.80 6.31
N CYS A 115 -9.23 22.90 7.44
CA CYS A 115 -9.66 22.45 8.77
C CYS A 115 -10.27 23.59 9.57
#